data_AF-A0A7V4H2L7-F1
#
_entry.id   AF-A0A7V4H2L7-F1
#
_cell.length_a   1.000
_cell.length_b   1.000
_cell.length_c   1.000
_cell.angle_alpha   90.00
_cell.angle_beta   90.00
_cell.angle_gamma   90.00
#
_symmetry.space_group_name_H-M   'P 1'
#
loop_
_entity.id
_entity.type
_entity.pdbx_description
1 polymer ?
#
loop_
_entity_poly.entity_id
_entity_poly.type
_entity_poly.pdbx_seq_one_letter_code
_entity_poly.pdbx_strand_id
1 'polypeptide(L)'
;SGSGFPLFVGIGARLERALIQFMLDLHVREHGYTEVSPPFMVTRDAMTGTGQLPKLAEDMYHVAGDDLWLIPTAEVPLTNLYREEIIEQPLPIYLTAYTPCFRREAGAAGKETRGLIRVHQFDKVELVKFVEPGTSYEELESLVGNAEAVLQRLGLPYRLVMLCTADLSFAAAKCYDLELWAPGQNAWLEVSSCSNFEAFQARRANIRYRRKDGKTDFVHTLNGSGVALARLVVALLENGQEADGSVTLPEALAPYLDGVSRLVPV
;
A
#
# COMPACT_ATOMS: atom_id res chain seq x y z
N SER A 1 -1.88 7.27 -22.82
CA SER A 1 -2.67 6.93 -21.61
C SER A 1 -3.77 7.93 -21.30
N GLY A 2 -3.66 9.21 -21.66
CA GLY A 2 -4.67 10.22 -21.31
C GLY A 2 -4.41 10.82 -19.91
N SER A 3 -5.39 11.54 -19.36
CA SER A 3 -5.33 12.15 -18.02
C SER A 3 -5.11 11.11 -16.92
N GLY A 4 -4.44 11.47 -15.83
CA GLY A 4 -4.29 10.59 -14.66
C GLY A 4 -3.26 9.46 -14.83
N PHE A 5 -2.37 9.54 -15.82
CA PHE A 5 -1.26 8.61 -16.02
C PHE A 5 0.06 9.40 -16.08
N PRO A 6 0.75 9.56 -14.94
CA PRO A 6 2.02 10.29 -14.91
C PRO A 6 3.12 9.52 -15.64
N LEU A 7 4.12 10.27 -16.13
CA LEU A 7 5.34 9.71 -16.72
C LEU A 7 6.53 10.34 -16.02
N PHE A 8 7.35 9.52 -15.37
CA PHE A 8 8.63 9.94 -14.81
C PHE A 8 9.74 9.79 -15.85
N VAL A 9 10.66 10.74 -15.90
CA VAL A 9 11.78 10.75 -16.86
C VAL A 9 13.11 11.02 -16.15
N GLY A 10 14.19 10.45 -16.69
CA GLY A 10 15.55 10.67 -16.18
C GLY A 10 15.68 10.37 -14.69
N ILE A 11 16.18 11.34 -13.92
CA ILE A 11 16.39 11.20 -12.47
C ILE A 11 15.09 10.98 -11.70
N GLY A 12 13.94 11.48 -12.20
CA GLY A 12 12.63 11.23 -11.58
C GLY A 12 12.23 9.75 -11.63
N ALA A 13 12.44 9.08 -12.77
CA ALA A 13 12.19 7.65 -12.89
C ALA A 13 13.17 6.82 -12.04
N ARG A 14 14.40 7.32 -11.88
CA ARG A 14 15.36 6.71 -10.96
C ARG A 14 14.93 6.86 -9.49
N LEU A 15 14.42 8.03 -9.10
CA LEU A 15 13.91 8.29 -7.75
C LEU A 15 12.74 7.37 -7.41
N GLU A 16 11.78 7.22 -8.32
CA GLU A 16 10.65 6.30 -8.16
C GLU A 16 11.13 4.88 -7.85
N ARG A 17 12.05 4.34 -8.66
CA ARG A 17 12.65 3.02 -8.41
C ARG A 17 13.44 2.96 -7.11
N ALA A 18 14.17 4.02 -6.76
CA ALA A 18 14.93 4.08 -5.51
C ALA A 18 14.03 4.01 -4.28
N LEU A 19 12.89 4.71 -4.30
CA LEU A 19 11.90 4.66 -3.23
C LEU A 19 11.33 3.24 -3.07
N ILE A 20 10.93 2.59 -4.19
CA ILE A 20 10.43 1.21 -4.17
C ILE A 20 11.44 0.27 -3.51
N GLN A 21 12.70 0.33 -3.97
CA GLN A 21 13.75 -0.55 -3.45
C GLN A 21 14.05 -0.29 -1.98
N PHE A 22 14.10 0.99 -1.58
CA PHE A 22 14.27 1.37 -0.18
C PHE A 22 13.18 0.78 0.73
N MET A 23 11.92 0.89 0.32
CA MET A 23 10.78 0.38 1.11
C MET A 23 10.77 -1.16 1.18
N LEU A 24 11.02 -1.85 0.06
CA LEU A 24 11.15 -3.31 0.06
C LEU A 24 12.30 -3.79 0.94
N ASP A 25 13.49 -3.23 0.79
CA ASP A 25 14.66 -3.60 1.58
C ASP A 25 14.43 -3.37 3.08
N LEU A 26 13.80 -2.25 3.47
CA LEU A 26 13.43 -2.00 4.86
C LEU A 26 12.52 -3.10 5.41
N HIS A 27 11.45 -3.41 4.71
CA HIS A 27 10.45 -4.37 5.19
C HIS A 27 10.97 -5.81 5.21
N VAL A 28 11.78 -6.19 4.23
CA VAL A 28 12.37 -7.53 4.15
C VAL A 28 13.48 -7.72 5.17
N ARG A 29 14.42 -6.77 5.24
CA ARG A 29 15.65 -6.94 6.05
C ARG A 29 15.45 -6.61 7.52
N GLU A 30 14.58 -5.65 7.84
CA GLU A 30 14.41 -5.17 9.22
C GLU A 30 13.07 -5.60 9.84
N HIS A 31 11.98 -5.67 9.06
CA HIS A 31 10.65 -5.97 9.60
C HIS A 31 10.21 -7.42 9.42
N GLY A 32 11.03 -8.26 8.77
CA GLY A 32 10.80 -9.71 8.64
C GLY A 32 9.71 -10.10 7.65
N TYR A 33 9.38 -9.24 6.69
CA TYR A 33 8.44 -9.59 5.62
C TYR A 33 9.12 -10.47 4.56
N THR A 34 8.35 -11.41 4.00
CA THR A 34 8.76 -12.14 2.80
C THR A 34 8.35 -11.35 1.57
N GLU A 35 9.31 -11.06 0.69
CA GLU A 35 9.02 -10.39 -0.58
C GLU A 35 8.33 -11.35 -1.56
N VAL A 36 7.27 -10.87 -2.20
CA VAL A 36 6.50 -11.59 -3.21
C VAL A 36 6.35 -10.71 -4.45
N SER A 37 6.46 -11.31 -5.64
CA SER A 37 6.16 -10.66 -6.91
C SER A 37 4.88 -11.27 -7.51
N PRO A 38 3.69 -10.69 -7.24
CA PRO A 38 2.43 -11.26 -7.67
C PRO A 38 2.04 -10.84 -9.11
N PRO A 39 1.11 -11.58 -9.76
CA PRO A 39 0.45 -11.10 -10.98
C PRO A 39 -0.34 -9.81 -10.75
N PHE A 40 -0.43 -8.96 -11.78
CA PHE A 40 -1.17 -7.68 -11.71
C PHE A 40 -2.63 -7.78 -12.22
N MET A 41 -3.02 -8.97 -12.68
CA MET A 41 -4.38 -9.30 -13.06
C MET A 41 -4.85 -10.48 -12.23
N VAL A 42 -6.06 -10.41 -11.71
CA VAL A 42 -6.63 -11.42 -10.82
C VAL A 42 -8.04 -11.78 -11.23
N THR A 43 -8.49 -12.96 -10.77
CA THR A 43 -9.86 -13.42 -11.01
C THR A 43 -10.87 -12.60 -10.20
N ARG A 44 -12.14 -12.67 -10.61
CA ARG A 44 -13.28 -12.14 -9.84
C ARG A 44 -13.32 -12.67 -8.40
N ASP A 45 -12.98 -13.93 -8.20
CA ASP A 45 -13.01 -14.55 -6.87
C ASP A 45 -11.96 -13.92 -5.95
N ALA A 46 -10.77 -13.62 -6.45
CA ALA A 46 -9.75 -12.90 -5.70
C ALA A 46 -10.26 -11.54 -5.22
N MET A 47 -10.80 -10.73 -6.14
CA MET A 47 -11.40 -9.41 -5.83
C MET A 47 -12.58 -9.49 -4.86
N THR A 48 -13.34 -10.59 -4.88
CA THR A 48 -14.46 -10.83 -3.96
C THR A 48 -13.98 -11.19 -2.56
N GLY A 49 -12.87 -11.93 -2.46
CA GLY A 49 -12.26 -12.34 -1.20
C GLY A 49 -11.82 -11.17 -0.33
N THR A 50 -11.14 -10.20 -0.94
CA THR A 50 -10.66 -8.98 -0.26
C THR A 50 -11.72 -7.87 -0.17
N GLY A 51 -12.88 -8.06 -0.81
CA GLY A 51 -14.07 -7.21 -0.62
C GLY A 51 -14.22 -6.06 -1.61
N GLN A 52 -13.36 -5.96 -2.63
CA GLN A 52 -13.53 -4.98 -3.71
C GLN A 52 -14.79 -5.28 -4.51
N LEU A 53 -15.06 -6.55 -4.83
CA LEU A 53 -16.29 -6.95 -5.49
C LEU A 53 -17.37 -7.46 -4.51
N PRO A 54 -18.66 -7.23 -4.81
CA PRO A 54 -19.18 -6.51 -5.99
C PRO A 54 -19.26 -4.98 -5.84
N LYS A 55 -19.10 -4.45 -4.61
CA LYS A 55 -19.44 -3.07 -4.27
C LYS A 55 -18.65 -2.00 -5.04
N LEU A 56 -17.36 -2.23 -5.28
CA LEU A 56 -16.46 -1.28 -5.93
C LEU A 56 -16.22 -1.59 -7.41
N ALA A 57 -17.05 -2.43 -8.04
CA ALA A 57 -16.85 -2.85 -9.44
C ALA A 57 -16.68 -1.67 -10.41
N GLU A 58 -17.42 -0.59 -10.21
CA GLU A 58 -17.34 0.60 -11.06
C GLU A 58 -16.00 1.33 -10.96
N ASP A 59 -15.29 1.18 -9.83
CA ASP A 59 -13.99 1.80 -9.58
C ASP A 59 -12.80 0.93 -10.04
N MET A 60 -13.06 -0.28 -10.54
CA MET A 60 -12.02 -1.24 -10.94
C MET A 60 -11.93 -1.37 -12.46
N TYR A 61 -10.70 -1.54 -12.98
CA TYR A 61 -10.49 -1.87 -14.39
C TYR A 61 -10.72 -3.37 -14.63
N HIS A 62 -11.56 -3.69 -15.63
CA HIS A 62 -11.95 -5.05 -16.00
C HIS A 62 -11.54 -5.39 -17.43
N VAL A 63 -10.87 -6.53 -17.60
CA VAL A 63 -10.54 -7.14 -18.89
C VAL A 63 -11.66 -8.13 -19.22
N ALA A 64 -12.73 -7.62 -19.86
CA ALA A 64 -13.98 -8.35 -20.05
C ALA A 64 -13.85 -9.65 -20.85
N GLY A 65 -12.87 -9.74 -21.78
CA GLY A 65 -12.66 -10.94 -22.59
C GLY A 65 -12.23 -12.17 -21.79
N ASP A 66 -11.57 -11.97 -20.65
CA ASP A 66 -10.94 -13.03 -19.84
C ASP A 66 -11.52 -13.12 -18.42
N ASP A 67 -12.50 -12.26 -18.07
CA ASP A 67 -13.00 -12.01 -16.72
C ASP A 67 -11.89 -11.76 -15.66
N LEU A 68 -10.84 -11.05 -16.08
CA LEU A 68 -9.73 -10.63 -15.23
C LEU A 68 -9.85 -9.17 -14.83
N TRP A 69 -9.35 -8.84 -13.64
CA TRP A 69 -9.38 -7.51 -13.07
C TRP A 69 -7.96 -7.03 -12.81
N LEU A 70 -7.64 -5.80 -13.20
CA LEU A 70 -6.37 -5.18 -12.80
C LEU A 70 -6.43 -4.87 -11.30
N ILE A 71 -5.35 -5.19 -10.59
CA ILE A 71 -5.33 -5.05 -9.14
C ILE A 71 -5.31 -3.57 -8.70
N PRO A 72 -6.17 -3.15 -7.75
CA PRO A 72 -6.13 -1.81 -7.17
C PRO A 72 -5.12 -1.67 -6.02
N THR A 73 -4.52 -2.79 -5.61
CA THR A 73 -3.55 -2.95 -4.53
C THR A 73 -2.97 -4.37 -4.56
N ALA A 74 -1.71 -4.56 -4.15
CA ALA A 74 -1.13 -5.89 -3.96
C ALA A 74 -1.82 -6.71 -2.86
N GLU A 75 -2.61 -6.08 -1.99
CA GLU A 75 -3.47 -6.76 -1.00
C GLU A 75 -4.29 -7.86 -1.66
N VAL A 76 -4.85 -7.61 -2.85
CA VAL A 76 -5.71 -8.58 -3.53
C VAL A 76 -4.95 -9.88 -3.83
N PRO A 77 -3.87 -9.89 -4.62
CA PRO A 77 -3.16 -11.14 -4.87
C PRO A 77 -2.48 -11.71 -3.62
N LEU A 78 -1.94 -10.89 -2.70
CA LEU A 78 -1.23 -11.38 -1.51
C LEU A 78 -2.18 -12.07 -0.51
N THR A 79 -3.31 -11.45 -0.18
CA THR A 79 -4.29 -12.06 0.74
C THR A 79 -4.84 -13.36 0.17
N ASN A 80 -4.99 -13.45 -1.15
CA ASN A 80 -5.52 -14.63 -1.83
C ASN A 80 -4.49 -15.72 -2.12
N LEU A 81 -3.22 -15.54 -1.72
CA LEU A 81 -2.19 -16.59 -1.85
C LEU A 81 -2.61 -17.89 -1.13
N TYR A 82 -3.31 -17.77 -0.01
CA TYR A 82 -3.81 -18.89 0.80
C TYR A 82 -5.32 -19.12 0.63
N ARG A 83 -5.92 -18.70 -0.50
CA ARG A 83 -7.34 -18.93 -0.80
C ARG A 83 -7.68 -20.42 -0.66
N GLU A 84 -8.76 -20.72 0.04
CA GLU A 84 -9.27 -22.08 0.22
C GLU A 84 -8.30 -23.05 0.92
N GLU A 85 -7.21 -22.53 1.50
CA GLU A 85 -6.21 -23.33 2.18
C GLU A 85 -6.45 -23.42 3.69
N ILE A 86 -5.89 -24.48 4.28
CA ILE A 86 -5.61 -24.55 5.71
C ILE A 86 -4.11 -24.35 5.86
N ILE A 87 -3.70 -23.16 6.29
CA ILE A 87 -2.31 -22.79 6.53
C ILE A 87 -1.73 -23.72 7.60
N GLU A 88 -0.72 -24.50 7.21
CA GLU A 88 -0.02 -25.43 8.10
C GLU A 88 1.29 -24.85 8.67
N GLN A 89 1.82 -23.80 8.05
CA GLN A 89 3.01 -23.11 8.56
C GLN A 89 2.68 -22.25 9.80
N PRO A 90 3.68 -21.94 10.64
CA PRO A 90 3.49 -21.09 11.81
C PRO A 90 2.97 -19.69 11.44
N LEU A 91 2.04 -19.18 12.26
CA LEU A 91 1.62 -17.78 12.26
C LEU A 91 2.48 -16.99 13.28
N PRO A 92 2.71 -15.69 13.06
CA PRO A 92 2.19 -14.88 11.95
C PRO A 92 2.99 -15.01 10.65
N ILE A 93 2.33 -14.74 9.52
CA ILE A 93 2.95 -14.68 8.18
C ILE A 93 2.93 -13.23 7.69
N TYR A 94 4.09 -12.72 7.29
CA TYR A 94 4.25 -11.36 6.79
C TYR A 94 4.70 -11.38 5.33
N LEU A 95 3.91 -10.77 4.45
CA LEU A 95 4.20 -10.67 3.02
C LEU A 95 4.29 -9.20 2.60
N THR A 96 5.28 -8.86 1.77
CA THR A 96 5.38 -7.55 1.15
C THR A 96 5.53 -7.68 -0.36
N ALA A 97 4.97 -6.74 -1.10
CA ALA A 97 5.12 -6.70 -2.55
C ALA A 97 5.06 -5.27 -3.07
N TYR A 98 5.87 -5.01 -4.08
CA TYR A 98 5.67 -3.87 -4.96
C TYR A 98 4.73 -4.26 -6.10
N THR A 99 3.75 -3.41 -6.41
CA THR A 99 2.92 -3.54 -7.62
C THR A 99 2.50 -2.19 -8.18
N PRO A 100 2.38 -2.04 -9.51
CA PRO A 100 1.55 -1.00 -10.08
C PRO A 100 0.08 -1.28 -9.73
N CYS A 101 -0.59 -0.27 -9.19
CA CYS A 101 -1.98 -0.32 -8.75
C CYS A 101 -2.88 0.46 -9.70
N PHE A 102 -4.06 -0.07 -10.03
CA PHE A 102 -4.97 0.50 -11.01
C PHE A 102 -6.34 0.82 -10.40
N ARG A 103 -6.78 2.08 -10.50
CA ARG A 103 -8.11 2.54 -10.05
C ARG A 103 -8.75 3.43 -11.10
N ARG A 104 -10.06 3.26 -11.32
CA ARG A 104 -10.78 4.10 -12.28
C ARG A 104 -11.08 5.49 -11.72
N GLU A 105 -10.98 5.68 -10.41
CA GLU A 105 -11.29 6.95 -9.74
C GLU A 105 -12.70 7.44 -10.13
N ALA A 106 -13.63 6.48 -10.22
CA ALA A 106 -14.99 6.72 -10.68
C ALA A 106 -15.70 7.66 -9.70
N GLY A 107 -16.25 8.77 -10.20
CA GLY A 107 -16.91 9.79 -9.37
C GLY A 107 -15.99 10.90 -8.84
N ALA A 108 -14.69 10.87 -9.12
CA ALA A 108 -13.75 11.94 -8.76
C ALA A 108 -13.61 13.05 -9.84
N ALA A 109 -14.48 13.06 -10.85
CA ALA A 109 -14.43 14.02 -11.94
C ALA A 109 -14.38 15.48 -11.42
N GLY A 110 -13.28 16.19 -11.71
CA GLY A 110 -13.07 17.59 -11.33
C GLY A 110 -12.42 17.82 -9.96
N LYS A 111 -12.17 16.79 -9.15
CA LYS A 111 -11.45 16.92 -7.86
C LYS A 111 -10.00 16.46 -7.99
N GLU A 112 -9.04 17.35 -7.68
CA GLU A 112 -7.61 17.02 -7.50
C GLU A 112 -6.95 16.26 -8.67
N THR A 113 -7.42 16.47 -9.89
CA THR A 113 -6.97 15.73 -11.09
C THR A 113 -5.63 16.23 -11.65
N ARG A 114 -5.06 17.31 -11.09
CA ARG A 114 -3.78 17.87 -11.51
C ARG A 114 -2.66 17.36 -10.60
N GLY A 115 -1.60 16.83 -11.20
CA GLY A 115 -0.43 16.35 -10.47
C GLY A 115 -0.50 14.85 -10.16
N LEU A 116 0.03 14.44 -9.01
CA LEU A 116 0.21 13.03 -8.62
C LEU A 116 -0.74 12.57 -7.49
N ILE A 117 -1.59 13.45 -6.96
CA ILE A 117 -2.42 13.14 -5.77
C ILE A 117 -3.49 12.07 -6.08
N ARG A 118 -4.06 12.14 -7.28
CA ARG A 118 -5.11 11.23 -7.76
C ARG A 118 -4.84 10.86 -9.22
N VAL A 119 -4.47 9.60 -9.44
CA VAL A 119 -4.05 9.05 -10.72
C VAL A 119 -4.63 7.64 -10.90
N HIS A 120 -4.81 7.20 -12.13
CA HIS A 120 -5.36 5.88 -12.45
C HIS A 120 -4.37 4.74 -12.24
N GLN A 121 -3.07 5.04 -12.42
CA GLN A 121 -1.98 4.11 -12.16
C GLN A 121 -1.01 4.78 -11.19
N PHE A 122 -0.71 4.08 -10.09
CA PHE A 122 0.30 4.50 -9.13
C PHE A 122 1.03 3.29 -8.57
N ASP A 123 2.24 3.53 -8.09
CA ASP A 123 3.06 2.50 -7.46
C ASP A 123 2.83 2.45 -5.95
N LYS A 124 2.88 1.23 -5.41
CA LYS A 124 2.73 1.00 -3.97
C LYS A 124 3.53 -0.22 -3.53
N VAL A 125 4.17 -0.11 -2.37
CA VAL A 125 4.66 -1.25 -1.59
C VAL A 125 3.60 -1.59 -0.57
N GLU A 126 3.10 -2.83 -0.60
CA GLU A 126 2.08 -3.32 0.31
C GLU A 126 2.69 -4.17 1.42
N LEU A 127 2.08 -4.13 2.59
CA LEU A 127 2.33 -5.02 3.71
C LEU A 127 1.05 -5.80 4.00
N VAL A 128 1.14 -7.13 4.05
CA VAL A 128 0.01 -8.02 4.38
C VAL A 128 0.44 -8.95 5.50
N LYS A 129 -0.44 -9.12 6.50
CA LYS A 129 -0.23 -10.06 7.61
C LYS A 129 -1.38 -11.05 7.71
N PHE A 130 -1.03 -12.32 7.93
CA PHE A 130 -1.96 -13.36 8.39
C PHE A 130 -1.57 -13.75 9.81
N VAL A 131 -2.53 -13.68 10.73
CA VAL A 131 -2.23 -13.77 12.15
C VAL A 131 -3.32 -14.57 12.87
N GLU A 132 -2.99 -15.08 14.06
CA GLU A 132 -4.01 -15.67 14.93
C GLU A 132 -5.00 -14.59 15.41
N PRO A 133 -6.30 -14.91 15.59
CA PRO A 133 -7.29 -13.93 16.03
C PRO A 133 -6.93 -13.20 17.33
N GLY A 134 -6.25 -13.88 18.25
CA GLY A 134 -5.87 -13.33 19.55
C GLY A 134 -4.82 -12.23 19.50
N THR A 135 -4.04 -12.12 18.41
CA THR A 135 -2.94 -11.14 18.30
C THR A 135 -3.22 -10.02 17.30
N SER A 136 -4.36 -10.05 16.57
CA SER A 136 -4.55 -9.19 15.41
C SER A 136 -4.49 -7.69 15.70
N TYR A 137 -4.97 -7.25 16.87
CA TYR A 137 -4.93 -5.83 17.21
C TYR A 137 -3.53 -5.35 17.60
N GLU A 138 -2.71 -6.19 18.21
CA GLU A 138 -1.29 -5.89 18.47
C GLU A 138 -0.50 -5.86 17.16
N GLU A 139 -0.84 -6.77 16.25
CA GLU A 139 -0.25 -6.83 14.91
C GLU A 139 -0.59 -5.62 14.04
N LEU A 140 -1.75 -5.00 14.27
CA LEU A 140 -2.12 -3.71 13.66
C LEU A 140 -1.20 -2.59 14.13
N GLU A 141 -0.90 -2.49 15.41
CA GLU A 141 0.00 -1.45 15.93
C GLU A 141 1.43 -1.66 15.38
N SER A 142 1.90 -2.91 15.28
CA SER A 142 3.17 -3.22 14.59
C SER A 142 3.14 -2.86 13.11
N LEU A 143 2.02 -3.10 12.42
CA LEU A 143 1.86 -2.74 11.01
C LEU A 143 1.91 -1.22 10.80
N VAL A 144 1.26 -0.44 11.67
CA VAL A 144 1.37 1.03 11.68
C VAL A 144 2.82 1.47 11.88
N GLY A 145 3.51 0.92 12.89
CA GLY A 145 4.92 1.23 13.14
C GLY A 145 5.85 0.93 11.96
N ASN A 146 5.59 -0.17 11.23
CA ASN A 146 6.35 -0.51 10.02
C ASN A 146 6.18 0.54 8.92
N ALA A 147 4.98 1.08 8.74
CA ALA A 147 4.71 2.13 7.76
C ALA A 147 5.26 3.51 8.23
N GLU A 148 5.17 3.83 9.53
CA GLU A 148 5.78 5.02 10.11
C GLU A 148 7.30 5.05 9.93
N ALA A 149 7.97 3.90 10.07
CA ALA A 149 9.41 3.79 9.91
C ALA A 149 9.90 4.29 8.54
N VAL A 150 9.13 4.07 7.47
CA VAL A 150 9.42 4.62 6.13
C VAL A 150 9.48 6.15 6.19
N LEU A 151 8.44 6.78 6.77
CA LEU A 151 8.32 8.23 6.83
C LEU A 151 9.40 8.86 7.73
N GLN A 152 9.68 8.22 8.86
CA GLN A 152 10.72 8.63 9.82
C GLN A 152 12.12 8.58 9.20
N ARG A 153 12.46 7.50 8.48
CA ARG A 153 13.74 7.34 7.78
C ARG A 153 13.92 8.36 6.65
N LEU A 154 12.82 8.75 5.99
CA LEU A 154 12.82 9.80 4.98
C LEU A 154 12.80 11.20 5.59
N GLY A 155 12.67 11.34 6.92
CA GLY A 155 12.64 12.62 7.62
C GLY A 155 11.42 13.48 7.29
N LEU A 156 10.31 12.86 6.90
CA LEU A 156 9.11 13.58 6.45
C LEU A 156 8.12 13.81 7.60
N PRO A 157 7.55 15.02 7.77
CA PRO A 157 6.53 15.27 8.77
C PRO A 157 5.24 14.52 8.42
N TYR A 158 4.70 13.79 9.39
CA TYR A 158 3.45 13.06 9.23
C TYR A 158 2.58 13.13 10.49
N ARG A 159 1.31 12.77 10.36
CA ARG A 159 0.40 12.52 11.47
C ARG A 159 -0.27 11.16 11.33
N LEU A 160 -0.67 10.58 12.46
CA LEU A 160 -1.46 9.36 12.55
C LEU A 160 -2.91 9.72 12.86
N VAL A 161 -3.85 9.17 12.09
CA VAL A 161 -5.29 9.40 12.26
C VAL A 161 -5.98 8.05 12.44
N MET A 162 -6.69 7.86 13.56
CA MET A 162 -7.60 6.71 13.69
C MET A 162 -8.93 7.06 13.03
N LEU A 163 -9.37 6.23 12.08
CA LEU A 163 -10.61 6.51 11.35
C LEU A 163 -11.84 6.27 12.22
N CYS A 164 -12.85 7.13 12.04
CA CYS A 164 -14.15 6.93 12.68
C CYS A 164 -14.96 5.88 11.92
N THR A 165 -16.01 5.34 12.55
CA THR A 165 -16.81 4.25 11.99
C THR A 165 -17.43 4.55 10.62
N ALA A 166 -17.75 5.81 10.34
CA ALA A 166 -18.35 6.23 9.07
C ALA A 166 -17.35 6.32 7.91
N ASP A 167 -16.05 6.36 8.21
CA ASP A 167 -14.97 6.52 7.23
C ASP A 167 -14.16 5.23 7.01
N LEU A 168 -14.51 4.16 7.74
CA LEU A 168 -13.91 2.85 7.53
C LEU A 168 -14.25 2.31 6.14
N SER A 169 -13.25 1.67 5.51
CA SER A 169 -13.46 0.91 4.28
C SER A 169 -14.43 -0.24 4.51
N PHE A 170 -15.03 -0.74 3.43
CA PHE A 170 -16.06 -1.78 3.50
C PHE A 170 -15.65 -3.04 4.29
N ALA A 171 -14.37 -3.39 4.27
CA ALA A 171 -13.87 -4.61 4.90
C ALA A 171 -13.29 -4.36 6.31
N ALA A 172 -12.84 -3.15 6.62
CA ALA A 172 -12.03 -2.87 7.82
C ALA A 172 -12.86 -2.88 9.12
N ALA A 173 -12.32 -3.53 10.15
CA ALA A 173 -12.84 -3.47 11.52
C ALA A 173 -12.22 -2.30 12.31
N LYS A 174 -10.93 -2.03 12.08
CA LYS A 174 -10.20 -0.87 12.63
C LYS A 174 -9.15 -0.43 11.62
N CYS A 175 -8.98 0.89 11.45
CA CYS A 175 -8.05 1.46 10.50
C CYS A 175 -7.33 2.69 11.07
N TYR A 176 -6.07 2.83 10.70
CA TYR A 176 -5.29 4.05 10.89
C TYR A 176 -4.74 4.55 9.56
N ASP A 177 -4.86 5.84 9.33
CA ASP A 177 -4.23 6.50 8.19
C ASP A 177 -2.98 7.25 8.64
N LEU A 178 -1.93 7.16 7.83
CA LEU A 178 -0.74 8.00 7.93
C LEU A 178 -0.83 9.07 6.87
N GLU A 179 -0.71 10.32 7.28
CA GLU A 179 -0.81 11.45 6.36
C GLU A 179 0.46 12.30 6.41
N LEU A 180 1.03 12.58 5.25
CA LEU A 180 2.23 13.42 5.08
C LEU A 180 1.86 14.89 4.91
N TRP A 181 2.66 15.78 5.50
CA TRP A 181 2.51 17.21 5.24
C TRP A 181 3.00 17.58 3.84
N ALA A 182 2.18 18.27 3.05
CA ALA A 182 2.51 18.77 1.72
C ALA A 182 2.39 20.31 1.70
N PRO A 183 3.49 21.07 1.87
CA PRO A 183 3.43 22.51 2.03
C PRO A 183 2.94 23.27 0.78
N GLY A 184 3.20 22.76 -0.42
CA GLY A 184 2.67 23.33 -1.67
C GLY A 184 1.16 23.12 -1.83
N GLN A 185 0.62 22.04 -1.25
CA GLN A 185 -0.83 21.82 -1.16
C GLN A 185 -1.47 22.49 0.07
N ASN A 186 -0.66 22.86 1.06
CA ASN A 186 -1.12 23.30 2.38
C ASN A 186 -2.10 22.30 3.02
N ALA A 187 -1.78 21.00 2.92
CA ALA A 187 -2.66 19.92 3.33
C ALA A 187 -1.88 18.70 3.83
N TRP A 188 -2.58 17.83 4.57
CA TRP A 188 -2.12 16.49 4.90
C TRP A 188 -2.59 15.51 3.81
N LEU A 189 -1.67 14.73 3.25
CA LEU A 189 -1.92 13.76 2.19
C LEU A 189 -1.80 12.35 2.75
N GLU A 190 -2.90 11.60 2.79
CA GLU A 190 -2.92 10.19 3.19
C GLU A 190 -1.98 9.36 2.29
N VAL A 191 -0.97 8.72 2.86
CA VAL A 191 0.04 7.93 2.14
C VAL A 191 -0.02 6.45 2.50
N SER A 192 -0.63 6.13 3.63
CA SER A 192 -0.89 4.77 4.07
C SER A 192 -2.20 4.68 4.82
N SER A 193 -2.83 3.51 4.68
CA SER A 193 -4.04 3.12 5.39
C SER A 193 -3.82 1.70 5.89
N CYS A 194 -3.66 1.55 7.21
CA CYS A 194 -3.34 0.30 7.89
C CYS A 194 -4.61 -0.25 8.56
N SER A 195 -5.11 -1.37 8.06
CA SER A 195 -6.38 -1.96 8.46
C SER A 195 -6.22 -3.34 9.09
N ASN A 196 -7.01 -3.61 10.13
CA ASN A 196 -7.34 -4.95 10.60
C ASN A 196 -8.73 -5.32 10.09
N PHE A 197 -8.85 -6.46 9.42
CA PHE A 197 -10.10 -6.97 8.85
C PHE A 197 -10.76 -8.06 9.70
N GLU A 198 -10.13 -8.43 10.82
CA GLU A 198 -10.46 -9.63 11.57
C GLU A 198 -10.59 -10.82 10.61
N ALA A 199 -11.63 -11.64 10.76
CA ALA A 199 -11.89 -12.78 9.89
C ALA A 199 -12.68 -12.41 8.60
N PHE A 200 -12.94 -11.13 8.29
CA PHE A 200 -13.84 -10.76 7.18
C PHE A 200 -13.36 -11.31 5.84
N GLN A 201 -12.11 -11.01 5.48
CA GLN A 201 -11.54 -11.46 4.22
C GLN A 201 -11.28 -12.97 4.26
N ALA A 202 -10.73 -13.48 5.37
CA ALA A 202 -10.47 -14.91 5.55
C ALA A 202 -11.74 -15.76 5.36
N ARG A 203 -12.91 -15.30 5.81
CA ARG A 203 -14.20 -16.00 5.60
C ARG A 203 -14.63 -16.02 4.15
N ARG A 204 -14.46 -14.90 3.42
CA ARG A 204 -14.79 -14.80 1.99
C ARG A 204 -13.83 -15.61 1.12
N ALA A 205 -12.58 -15.66 1.53
CA ALA A 205 -11.48 -16.34 0.86
C ALA A 205 -11.27 -17.80 1.32
N ASN A 206 -12.04 -18.25 2.31
CA ASN A 206 -11.91 -19.55 2.99
C ASN A 206 -10.49 -19.87 3.49
N ILE A 207 -9.82 -18.89 4.10
CA ILE A 207 -8.44 -19.01 4.61
C ILE A 207 -8.47 -19.42 6.08
N ARG A 208 -7.98 -20.62 6.38
CA ARG A 208 -8.01 -21.19 7.73
C ARG A 208 -6.61 -21.52 8.21
N TYR A 209 -6.47 -21.76 9.51
CA TYR A 209 -5.26 -22.32 10.12
C TYR A 209 -5.64 -23.43 11.09
N ARG A 210 -4.69 -24.31 11.41
CA ARG A 210 -4.88 -25.34 12.44
C ARG A 210 -4.45 -24.82 13.81
N ARG A 211 -5.40 -24.75 14.74
CA ARG A 211 -5.15 -24.40 16.14
C ARG A 211 -4.38 -25.51 16.86
N LYS A 212 -3.83 -25.17 18.02
CA LYS A 212 -3.12 -26.12 18.91
C LYS A 212 -3.99 -27.30 19.38
N ASP A 213 -5.31 -27.14 19.40
CA ASP A 213 -6.27 -28.19 19.76
C ASP A 213 -6.67 -29.09 18.57
N GLY A 214 -6.03 -28.92 17.40
CA GLY A 214 -6.25 -29.70 16.20
C GLY A 214 -7.46 -29.27 15.36
N LYS A 215 -8.28 -28.34 15.84
CA LYS A 215 -9.41 -27.79 15.06
C LYS A 215 -8.92 -26.71 14.11
N THR A 216 -9.67 -26.49 13.03
CA THR A 216 -9.41 -25.35 12.12
C THR A 216 -10.21 -24.14 12.53
N ASP A 217 -9.64 -22.95 12.37
CA ASP A 217 -10.32 -21.67 12.55
C ASP A 217 -9.89 -20.69 11.45
N PHE A 218 -10.59 -19.57 11.31
CA PHE A 218 -10.19 -18.53 10.36
C PHE A 218 -9.05 -17.69 10.92
N VAL A 219 -8.07 -17.37 10.09
CA VAL A 219 -7.05 -16.37 10.42
C VAL A 219 -7.66 -14.98 10.47
N HIS A 220 -6.98 -14.05 11.14
CA HIS A 220 -7.21 -12.63 10.92
C HIS A 220 -6.27 -12.12 9.83
N THR A 221 -6.76 -11.22 8.98
CA THR A 221 -5.95 -10.56 7.94
C THR A 221 -5.78 -9.08 8.24
N LEU A 222 -4.60 -8.57 7.91
CA LEU A 222 -4.28 -7.14 7.99
C LEU A 222 -3.56 -6.72 6.72
N ASN A 223 -3.73 -5.45 6.34
CA ASN A 223 -2.88 -4.84 5.33
C ASN A 223 -2.58 -3.38 5.65
N GLY A 224 -1.48 -2.87 5.11
CA GLY A 224 -1.13 -1.47 5.13
C GLY A 224 -0.24 -1.09 3.97
N SER A 225 -0.30 0.16 3.53
CA SER A 225 0.68 0.68 2.57
C SER A 225 2.00 0.91 3.30
N GLY A 226 3.11 0.45 2.74
CA GLY A 226 4.46 0.69 3.27
C GLY A 226 5.38 1.49 2.34
N VAL A 227 4.98 2.53 1.60
CA VAL A 227 3.76 3.35 1.53
C VAL A 227 3.38 3.58 0.05
N ALA A 228 2.33 4.38 -0.24
CA ALA A 228 1.98 4.71 -1.63
C ALA A 228 2.92 5.79 -2.22
N LEU A 229 3.48 5.54 -3.41
CA LEU A 229 4.52 6.40 -3.98
C LEU A 229 4.02 7.76 -4.45
N ALA A 230 2.83 7.82 -5.06
CA ALA A 230 2.40 9.02 -5.78
C ALA A 230 2.33 10.26 -4.86
N ARG A 231 1.72 10.12 -3.68
CA ARG A 231 1.65 11.17 -2.65
C ARG A 231 2.96 11.33 -1.88
N LEU A 232 3.74 10.25 -1.72
CA LEU A 232 5.08 10.32 -1.14
C LEU A 232 6.02 11.22 -1.96
N VAL A 233 6.03 11.07 -3.29
CA VAL A 233 6.85 11.90 -4.18
C VAL A 233 6.45 13.37 -4.06
N VAL A 234 5.15 13.69 -3.99
CA VAL A 234 4.69 15.07 -3.76
C VAL A 234 5.27 15.63 -2.47
N ALA A 235 5.09 14.92 -1.34
CA ALA A 235 5.58 15.37 -0.05
C ALA A 235 7.12 15.50 -0.03
N LEU A 236 7.85 14.55 -0.64
CA LEU A 236 9.31 14.58 -0.71
C LEU A 236 9.81 15.80 -1.48
N LEU A 237 9.24 16.08 -2.66
CA LEU A 237 9.63 17.23 -3.46
C LEU A 237 9.27 18.55 -2.77
N GLU A 238 8.07 18.65 -2.21
CA GLU A 238 7.60 19.89 -1.59
C GLU A 238 8.32 20.22 -0.27
N ASN A 239 8.67 19.22 0.55
CA ASN A 239 9.42 19.45 1.80
C ASN A 239 10.92 19.62 1.56
N GLY A 240 11.47 19.07 0.47
CA GLY A 240 12.89 19.18 0.13
C GLY A 240 13.24 20.37 -0.77
N GLN A 241 12.28 21.20 -1.18
CA GLN A 241 12.53 22.27 -2.14
C GLN A 241 13.43 23.38 -1.57
N GLU A 242 14.31 23.91 -2.42
CA GLU A 242 15.21 25.00 -2.11
C GLU A 242 14.86 26.24 -2.95
N ALA A 243 15.37 27.42 -2.55
CA ALA A 243 15.07 28.69 -3.22
C ALA A 243 15.50 28.76 -4.70
N ASP A 244 16.47 27.94 -5.11
CA ASP A 244 16.94 27.84 -6.50
C ASP A 244 16.15 26.81 -7.35
N GLY A 245 15.08 26.23 -6.80
CA GLY A 245 14.22 25.25 -7.47
C GLY A 245 14.77 23.82 -7.47
N SER A 246 15.93 23.59 -6.85
CA SER A 246 16.42 22.23 -6.58
C SER A 246 15.67 21.58 -5.41
N VAL A 247 15.85 20.28 -5.24
CA VAL A 247 15.26 19.50 -4.15
C VAL A 247 16.34 18.71 -3.44
N THR A 248 16.50 18.96 -2.14
CA THR A 248 17.33 18.16 -1.23
C THR A 248 16.65 16.82 -0.97
N LEU A 249 17.38 15.72 -1.18
CA LEU A 249 16.86 14.36 -0.99
C LEU A 249 17.20 13.82 0.40
N PRO A 250 16.33 12.97 0.98
CA PRO A 250 16.63 12.28 2.23
C PRO A 250 17.91 11.43 2.13
N GLU A 251 18.74 11.49 3.17
CA GLU A 251 20.01 10.74 3.24
C GLU A 251 19.80 9.23 3.08
N ALA A 252 18.67 8.70 3.59
CA ALA A 252 18.29 7.30 3.46
C ALA A 252 18.21 6.80 2.01
N LEU A 253 18.04 7.69 1.02
CA LEU A 253 17.98 7.35 -0.40
C LEU A 253 19.35 7.35 -1.09
N ALA A 254 20.39 7.90 -0.46
CA ALA A 254 21.72 8.00 -1.06
C ALA A 254 22.27 6.64 -1.57
N PRO A 255 22.11 5.51 -0.86
CA PRO A 255 22.57 4.20 -1.36
C PRO A 255 21.87 3.74 -2.64
N TYR A 256 20.65 4.20 -2.90
CA TYR A 256 19.84 3.80 -4.06
C TYR A 256 20.01 4.76 -5.25
N LEU A 257 20.66 5.90 -5.02
CA LEU A 257 20.83 6.99 -5.99
C LEU A 257 22.30 7.28 -6.32
N ASP A 258 23.21 6.34 -6.10
CA ASP A 258 24.68 6.50 -6.27
C ASP A 258 25.23 7.75 -5.56
N GLY A 259 24.71 8.05 -4.37
CA GLY A 259 25.11 9.23 -3.60
C GLY A 259 24.54 10.56 -4.09
N VAL A 260 23.65 10.57 -5.09
CA VAL A 260 22.91 11.79 -5.45
C VAL A 260 22.05 12.22 -4.27
N SER A 261 22.34 13.39 -3.72
CA SER A 261 21.66 13.99 -2.56
C SER A 261 20.78 15.19 -2.93
N ARG A 262 20.80 15.60 -4.21
CA ARG A 262 20.08 16.80 -4.67
C ARG A 262 19.60 16.63 -6.11
N LEU A 263 18.34 16.93 -6.37
CA LEU A 263 17.78 17.08 -7.72
C LEU A 263 17.92 18.53 -8.15
N VAL A 264 18.44 18.78 -9.34
CA VAL A 264 18.58 20.13 -9.90
C VAL A 264 17.63 20.31 -11.08
N PRO A 265 17.09 21.53 -11.31
CA PRO A 265 16.35 21.83 -12.53
C PRO A 265 17.19 21.50 -13.77
N VAL A 266 16.55 20.91 -14.78
CA VAL A 266 17.15 20.56 -16.08
C VAL A 266 16.83 21.62 -17.11
#